data_AF-A0A8J7YB70-F1
#
_entry.id   AF-A0A8J7YB70-F1
#
_cell.length_a   1.000
_cell.length_b   1.000
_cell.length_c   1.000
_cell.angle_alpha   90.00
_cell.angle_beta   90.00
_cell.angle_gamma   90.00
#
_symmetry.space_group_name_H-M   'P 1'
#
loop_
_entity.id
_entity.type
_entity.pdbx_description
1 polymer ?
#
loop_
_entity_poly.entity_id
_entity_poly.type
_entity_poly.pdbx_seq_one_letter_code
_entity_poly.pdbx_strand_id
1 'polypeptide(L)'
;MTNDRSTMELEAAVGQGNESVSPAVAEVLSEPYNRYVLRYLHEHPTARVEELVDVVFGAEVAESDSVATPANREPVCFSLRNTVLPELDERDYVDFDPDEQTVARADVPEDAFTAMGIDE
;
A
#
# COMPACT_ATOMS: atom_id res chain seq x y z
N MET A 1 -45.46 -35.94 5.95
CA MET A 1 -45.26 -34.70 6.71
C MET A 1 -44.38 -35.05 7.91
N THR A 2 -43.07 -34.95 7.73
CA THR A 2 -42.10 -35.06 8.84
C THR A 2 -41.12 -33.92 8.64
N ASN A 3 -41.30 -32.89 9.44
CA ASN A 3 -40.42 -31.74 9.55
C ASN A 3 -40.05 -31.65 11.03
N ASP A 4 -38.78 -31.87 11.36
CA ASP A 4 -38.05 -31.24 12.46
C ASP A 4 -36.62 -31.82 12.43
N ARG A 5 -35.62 -31.20 11.79
CA ARG A 5 -34.97 -29.92 12.12
C ARG A 5 -34.30 -29.88 13.51
N SER A 6 -33.71 -30.99 13.92
CA SER A 6 -32.78 -31.00 15.06
C SER A 6 -31.50 -31.78 14.72
N THR A 7 -30.61 -31.13 14.00
CA THR A 7 -29.17 -31.34 14.20
C THR A 7 -28.56 -29.96 14.16
N MET A 8 -28.17 -29.51 15.34
CA MET A 8 -27.34 -28.33 15.55
C MET A 8 -26.02 -28.55 14.80
N GLU A 9 -25.92 -28.09 13.56
CA GLU A 9 -24.64 -27.74 12.95
C GLU A 9 -24.28 -26.33 13.42
N LEU A 10 -23.82 -26.29 14.68
CA LEU A 10 -23.09 -25.19 15.25
C LEU A 10 -21.60 -25.46 14.99
N GLU A 11 -21.18 -25.53 13.72
CA GLU A 11 -19.77 -25.45 13.38
C GLU A 11 -19.48 -24.02 12.91
N ALA A 12 -19.07 -23.24 13.90
CA ALA A 12 -18.34 -22.02 13.70
C ALA A 12 -17.06 -22.34 12.92
N ALA A 13 -16.93 -21.78 11.73
CA ALA A 13 -15.72 -21.09 11.33
C ALA A 13 -16.11 -20.24 10.13
N VAL A 14 -16.15 -18.94 10.36
CA VAL A 14 -16.08 -17.96 9.28
C VAL A 14 -14.82 -18.31 8.51
N GLY A 15 -14.96 -18.98 7.38
CA GLY A 15 -13.98 -18.93 6.31
C GLY A 15 -14.01 -17.50 5.81
N GLN A 16 -13.46 -16.57 6.60
CA GLN A 16 -13.01 -15.31 6.07
C GLN A 16 -12.10 -15.72 4.93
N GLY A 17 -12.44 -15.28 3.72
CA GLY A 17 -11.45 -15.23 2.65
C GLY A 17 -10.33 -14.35 3.17
N ASN A 18 -9.40 -14.95 3.92
CA ASN A 18 -8.04 -14.49 3.91
C ASN A 18 -7.60 -14.85 2.49
N GLU A 19 -7.97 -14.01 1.52
CA GLU A 19 -7.15 -13.80 0.34
C GLU A 19 -5.76 -13.63 0.92
N SER A 20 -5.01 -14.72 0.85
CA SER A 20 -3.81 -14.87 1.66
C SER A 20 -2.80 -13.99 0.98
N VAL A 21 -2.71 -12.76 1.46
CA VAL A 21 -1.76 -11.77 0.95
C VAL A 21 -0.41 -12.44 0.92
N SER A 22 0.21 -12.48 -0.26
CA SER A 22 1.50 -13.12 -0.42
C SER A 22 2.49 -12.55 0.61
N PRO A 23 3.36 -13.35 1.24
CA PRO A 23 4.27 -12.86 2.27
C PRO A 23 5.17 -11.71 1.77
N ALA A 24 5.50 -11.70 0.47
CA ALA A 24 6.20 -10.59 -0.19
C ALA A 24 5.37 -9.30 -0.20
N VAL A 25 4.06 -9.38 -0.49
CA VAL A 25 3.15 -8.22 -0.45
C VAL A 25 2.97 -7.76 0.99
N ALA A 26 2.82 -8.68 1.95
CA ALA A 26 2.70 -8.34 3.38
C ALA A 26 3.97 -7.66 3.91
N GLU A 27 5.16 -8.06 3.46
CA GLU A 27 6.43 -7.38 3.77
C GLU A 27 6.44 -5.95 3.24
N VAL A 28 6.05 -5.74 1.97
CA VAL A 28 5.96 -4.39 1.39
C VAL A 28 4.95 -3.52 2.12
N LEU A 29 3.77 -4.05 2.44
CA LEU A 29 2.73 -3.32 3.16
C LEU A 29 3.04 -3.11 4.66
N SER A 30 4.07 -3.79 5.19
CA SER A 30 4.56 -3.54 6.55
C SER A 30 5.21 -2.15 6.66
N GLU A 31 5.81 -1.66 5.57
CA GLU A 31 6.38 -0.33 5.48
C GLU A 31 5.27 0.71 5.25
N PRO A 32 5.12 1.73 6.12
CA PRO A 32 4.05 2.72 5.97
C PRO A 32 4.19 3.54 4.68
N TYR A 33 5.42 3.85 4.28
CA TYR A 33 5.69 4.62 3.06
C TYR A 33 5.23 3.89 1.79
N ASN A 34 5.46 2.58 1.71
CA ASN A 34 4.98 1.75 0.60
C ASN A 34 3.46 1.77 0.49
N ARG A 35 2.74 1.67 1.62
CA ARG A 35 1.27 1.75 1.62
C ARG A 35 0.76 3.08 1.06
N TYR A 36 1.37 4.20 1.44
CA TYR A 36 0.97 5.52 0.94
C TYR A 36 1.25 5.68 -0.55
N VAL A 37 2.42 5.22 -1.01
CA VAL A 37 2.78 5.25 -2.43
C VAL A 37 1.83 4.40 -3.26
N LEU A 38 1.60 3.14 -2.87
CA LEU A 38 0.71 2.23 -3.59
C LEU A 38 -0.74 2.72 -3.60
N ARG A 39 -1.22 3.26 -2.47
CA ARG A 39 -2.55 3.88 -2.40
C ARG A 39 -2.67 5.07 -3.34
N TYR A 40 -1.68 5.95 -3.37
CA TYR A 40 -1.70 7.09 -4.27
C TYR A 40 -1.65 6.64 -5.73
N LEU A 41 -0.81 5.65 -6.05
CA LEU A 41 -0.69 5.09 -7.39
C LEU A 41 -1.92 4.29 -7.85
N HIS A 42 -2.75 3.83 -6.90
CA HIS A 42 -4.05 3.26 -7.20
C HIS A 42 -5.00 4.30 -7.79
N GLU A 43 -5.09 5.48 -7.17
CA GLU A 43 -5.94 6.59 -7.62
C GLU A 43 -5.33 7.35 -8.81
N HIS A 44 -3.99 7.42 -8.84
CA HIS A 44 -3.20 8.12 -9.84
C HIS A 44 -2.17 7.17 -10.47
N PRO A 45 -2.47 6.51 -11.59
CA PRO A 45 -1.60 5.48 -12.17
C PRO A 45 -0.21 5.98 -12.57
N THR A 46 0.01 7.30 -12.58
CA THR A 46 1.32 7.91 -12.77
C THR A 46 1.44 9.14 -11.89
N ALA A 47 2.57 9.30 -11.21
CA ALA A 47 2.85 10.36 -10.26
C ALA A 47 4.30 10.85 -10.38
N ARG A 48 4.58 12.09 -9.98
CA ARG A 48 5.98 12.52 -9.79
C ARG A 48 6.50 12.10 -8.43
N VAL A 49 7.82 11.91 -8.32
CA VAL A 49 8.48 11.65 -7.03
C VAL A 49 8.14 12.75 -6.03
N GLU A 50 8.18 14.02 -6.45
CA GLU A 50 7.85 15.14 -5.55
C GLU A 50 6.41 15.09 -5.03
N GLU A 51 5.45 14.62 -5.84
CA GLU A 51 4.06 14.47 -5.42
C GLU A 51 3.91 13.33 -4.42
N LEU A 52 4.55 12.18 -4.68
CA LEU A 52 4.58 11.07 -3.73
C LEU A 52 5.20 11.46 -2.40
N VAL A 53 6.26 12.27 -2.43
CA VAL A 53 6.89 12.82 -1.23
C VAL A 53 5.92 13.70 -0.46
N ASP A 54 5.19 14.60 -1.10
CA ASP A 54 4.19 15.44 -0.43
C ASP A 54 3.05 14.61 0.18
N VAL A 55 2.61 13.55 -0.51
CA VAL A 55 1.56 12.64 -0.01
C VAL A 55 2.04 11.88 1.22
N VAL A 56 3.22 11.26 1.12
CA VAL A 56 3.81 10.46 2.21
C VAL A 56 4.15 11.35 3.40
N PHE A 57 4.74 12.52 3.15
CA PHE A 57 5.06 13.49 4.19
C PHE A 57 3.79 14.04 4.87
N GLY A 58 2.75 14.35 4.08
CA GLY A 58 1.46 14.78 4.61
C GLY A 58 0.83 13.71 5.52
N ALA A 59 0.91 12.44 5.14
CA ALA A 59 0.42 11.34 5.94
C ALA A 59 1.25 11.13 7.22
N GLU A 60 2.58 11.15 7.13
CA GLU A 60 3.48 11.04 8.29
C GLU A 60 3.24 12.15 9.31
N VAL A 61 3.10 13.39 8.83
CA VAL A 61 2.79 14.56 9.66
C VAL A 61 1.44 14.41 10.35
N ALA A 62 0.43 13.92 9.63
CA ALA A 62 -0.91 13.69 10.16
C ALA A 62 -0.94 12.59 11.23
N GLU A 63 -0.15 11.52 11.06
CA GLU A 63 -0.04 10.45 12.06
C GLU A 63 0.81 10.84 13.27
N SER A 64 1.89 11.59 13.04
CA SER A 64 2.86 11.94 14.09
C SER A 64 2.50 13.22 14.86
N ASP A 65 1.39 13.88 14.52
CA ASP A 65 1.00 15.21 15.03
C ASP A 65 2.17 16.23 14.99
N SER A 66 3.02 16.10 13.96
CA SER A 66 4.27 16.84 13.86
C SER A 66 4.08 18.14 13.07
N VAL A 67 5.07 19.02 13.09
CA VAL A 67 5.03 20.24 12.27
C VAL A 67 5.57 19.94 10.88
N ALA A 68 4.73 20.14 9.86
CA ALA A 68 5.17 20.10 8.46
C ALA A 68 6.20 21.21 8.20
N THR A 69 7.47 20.83 8.13
CA THR A 69 8.57 21.74 7.79
C THR A 69 9.40 21.17 6.63
N PRO A 70 10.01 22.03 5.80
CA PRO A 70 10.89 21.56 4.71
C PRO A 70 12.06 20.71 5.23
N ALA A 71 12.56 20.99 6.44
CA ALA A 71 13.61 20.22 7.09
C ALA A 71 13.21 18.76 7.37
N ASN A 72 11.92 18.48 7.62
CA ASN A 72 11.42 17.12 7.79
C ASN A 72 11.01 16.48 6.45
N ARG A 73 10.70 17.29 5.43
CA ARG A 73 10.36 16.78 4.08
C ARG A 73 11.58 16.28 3.31
N GLU A 74 12.73 16.94 3.43
CA GLU A 74 13.98 16.55 2.78
C GLU A 74 14.43 15.10 3.05
N PRO A 75 14.47 14.61 4.32
CA PRO A 75 14.82 13.23 4.59
C PRO A 75 13.79 12.24 4.04
N VAL A 76 12.49 12.56 4.06
CA VAL A 76 11.45 11.72 3.43
C VAL A 76 11.69 11.63 1.92
N CYS A 77 11.97 12.75 1.26
CA CYS A 77 12.33 12.78 -0.17
C CYS A 77 13.54 11.90 -0.48
N PHE A 78 14.59 12.02 0.34
CA PHE A 78 15.81 11.24 0.17
C PHE A 78 15.54 9.75 0.32
N SER A 79 14.83 9.34 1.37
CA SER A 79 14.46 7.95 1.62
C SER A 79 13.55 7.39 0.52
N LEU A 80 12.56 8.17 0.06
CA LEU A 80 11.66 7.71 -1.00
C LEU A 80 12.44 7.42 -2.28
N ARG A 81 13.26 8.38 -2.71
CA ARG A 81 13.99 8.28 -3.97
C ARG A 81 15.09 7.23 -3.98
N ASN A 82 15.79 7.03 -2.86
CA ASN A 82 16.97 6.16 -2.82
C ASN A 82 16.69 4.76 -2.25
N THR A 83 15.60 4.59 -1.50
CA THR A 83 15.29 3.31 -0.84
C THR A 83 13.92 2.81 -1.30
N VAL A 84 12.86 3.57 -1.04
CA VAL A 84 11.47 3.08 -1.20
C VAL A 84 11.13 2.81 -2.68
N LEU A 85 11.37 3.78 -3.56
CA LEU A 85 11.04 3.65 -4.99
C LEU A 85 11.87 2.58 -5.70
N PRO A 86 13.21 2.51 -5.52
CA PRO A 86 13.98 1.39 -6.05
C PRO A 86 13.52 0.03 -5.53
N GLU A 87 13.16 -0.09 -4.25
CA GLU A 87 12.73 -1.37 -3.68
C GLU A 87 11.36 -1.83 -4.21
N LEU A 88 10.48 -0.88 -4.56
CA LEU A 88 9.20 -1.16 -5.23
C LEU A 88 9.38 -1.50 -6.71
N ASP A 89 10.36 -0.87 -7.37
CA ASP A 89 10.75 -1.13 -8.76
C ASP A 89 11.39 -2.51 -8.92
N GLU A 90 12.28 -2.90 -8.00
CA GLU A 90 12.87 -4.25 -7.94
C GLU A 90 11.84 -5.39 -7.79
N ARG A 91 10.63 -5.05 -7.33
CA ARG A 91 9.51 -5.99 -7.18
C ARG A 91 8.46 -5.87 -8.29
N ASP A 92 8.72 -5.08 -9.34
CA ASP A 92 7.80 -4.82 -10.45
C ASP A 92 6.44 -4.22 -10.01
N TYR A 93 6.36 -3.63 -8.81
CA TYR A 93 5.14 -3.00 -8.31
C TYR A 93 4.97 -1.58 -8.87
N VAL A 94 6.07 -0.87 -9.03
CA VAL A 94 6.09 0.45 -9.65
C VAL A 94 7.17 0.47 -10.72
N ASP A 95 7.01 1.35 -11.69
CA ASP A 95 8.04 1.67 -12.67
C ASP A 95 8.60 3.03 -12.28
N PHE A 96 9.80 3.04 -11.71
CA PHE A 96 10.46 4.27 -11.28
C PHE A 96 11.47 4.72 -12.32
N ASP A 97 11.20 5.88 -12.94
CA ASP A 97 12.14 6.54 -13.84
C ASP A 97 12.97 7.60 -13.08
N PRO A 98 14.28 7.35 -12.83
CA PRO A 98 15.13 8.28 -12.10
C PRO A 98 15.55 9.51 -12.93
N ASP A 99 15.45 9.45 -14.26
CA ASP A 99 15.80 10.54 -15.18
C ASP A 99 14.68 11.58 -15.25
N GLU A 100 13.43 11.11 -15.40
CA GLU A 100 12.21 11.92 -15.45
C GLU A 100 11.63 12.22 -14.06
N GLN A 101 12.10 11.53 -13.01
CA GLN A 101 11.57 11.60 -11.64
C GLN A 101 10.08 11.31 -11.57
N THR A 102 9.66 10.29 -12.31
CA THR A 102 8.28 9.82 -12.40
C THR A 102 8.17 8.39 -11.92
N VAL A 103 7.01 8.07 -11.36
CA VAL A 103 6.67 6.74 -10.87
C VAL A 103 5.33 6.37 -11.48
N ALA A 104 5.30 5.26 -12.21
CA ALA A 104 4.06 4.69 -12.72
C ALA A 104 3.69 3.42 -11.96
N ARG A 105 2.38 3.16 -11.85
CA ARG A 105 1.89 1.87 -11.37
C ARG A 105 2.20 0.82 -12.43
N ALA A 106 2.90 -0.24 -12.02
CA ALA A 106 3.18 -1.41 -12.86
C ALA A 106 2.21 -2.55 -12.48
N ASP A 107 2.71 -3.76 -12.24
CA ASP A 107 1.92 -4.96 -12.00
C ASP A 107 1.69 -5.18 -10.50
N VAL A 108 1.11 -4.19 -9.82
CA VAL A 108 0.77 -4.33 -8.40
C VAL A 108 -0.35 -5.36 -8.26
N PRO A 109 -0.13 -6.46 -7.51
CA PRO A 109 -1.15 -7.49 -7.33
C PRO A 109 -2.40 -6.93 -6.63
N GLU A 110 -3.58 -7.36 -7.08
CA GLU A 110 -4.88 -6.94 -6.51
C GLU A 110 -4.96 -7.22 -5.01
N ASP A 111 -4.37 -8.33 -4.55
CA ASP A 111 -4.23 -8.71 -3.14
C ASP A 111 -3.61 -7.58 -2.29
N ALA A 112 -2.72 -6.76 -2.86
CA ALA A 112 -2.12 -5.64 -2.15
C ALA A 112 -3.15 -4.53 -1.85
N PHE A 113 -4.05 -4.26 -2.79
CA PHE A 113 -5.12 -3.27 -2.61
C PHE A 113 -6.20 -3.78 -1.68
N THR A 114 -6.61 -5.05 -1.83
CA THR A 114 -7.53 -5.73 -0.91
C THR A 114 -6.97 -5.72 0.53
N ALA A 115 -5.68 -6.00 0.72
CA ALA A 115 -5.02 -5.95 2.03
C ALA A 115 -5.02 -4.55 2.66
N MET A 116 -4.98 -3.50 1.84
CA MET A 116 -5.10 -2.12 2.28
C MET A 116 -6.56 -1.70 2.56
N GLY A 117 -7.54 -2.58 2.30
CA GLY A 117 -8.97 -2.27 2.38
C GLY A 117 -9.43 -1.32 1.28
N ILE A 118 -8.73 -1.33 0.13
CA ILE A 118 -9.12 -0.60 -1.08
C ILE A 118 -9.83 -1.62 -1.97
N ASP A 119 -11.14 -1.75 -1.80
CA ASP A 119 -12.02 -2.49 -2.70
C ASP A 119 -12.40 -1.60 -3.91
N GLU A 120 -12.47 -2.18 -5.12
CA GLU A 120 -12.90 -1.51 -6.37
C GLU A 120 -14.35 -0.98 -6.32
#